data_AF-G8SHK1-F1
#
_entry.id   AF-G8SHK1-F1
#
_cell.length_a   1.000
_cell.length_b   1.000
_cell.length_c   1.000
_cell.angle_alpha   90.00
_cell.angle_beta   90.00
_cell.angle_gamma   90.00
#
_symmetry.space_group_name_H-M   'P 1'
#
loop_
_entity.id
_entity.type
_entity.pdbx_description
1 polymer ?
#
loop_
_entity_poly.entity_id
_entity_poly.type
_entity_poly.pdbx_seq_one_letter_code
_entity_poly.pdbx_strand_id
1 'polypeptide(L)'
;MLGVRLRRGAVTLSFLAPALLGIGMFFVYPLISAVYFSFTKFDLLTVPQWVGLDNYRRMAGDPFLLQAVRNTLWMVAVFVPVRMLFTLGMAMMIAQFKRGAGFYRTLFYLPSLVPPVAATIAFVYLLKPGTGPVNHVLSMVGIDGPLWFNSPAWAKPSLVLLGLWACGDLLIIFLAAVLGVPESLYEAASLDGANAWHRFRSITLPTIRPVLLFAAVTGVIYTLQYFDQAAVAGSIASGQATVGAGISQSFGYPEGSTFTYPLWLFTVGFRYSALGYANALAIALFVVALAITVVLLRRAKAFSGEES
;
A
#
# COMPACT_ATOMS: atom_id res chain seq x y z
N MET A 1 25.34 43.92 1.94
CA MET A 1 24.23 42.98 2.24
C MET A 1 24.20 41.73 1.35
N LEU A 2 24.55 41.79 0.06
CA LEU A 2 24.60 40.62 -0.84
C LEU A 2 25.63 39.54 -0.45
N GLY A 3 26.85 39.92 -0.03
CA GLY A 3 27.91 38.96 0.33
C GLY A 3 27.60 38.09 1.56
N VAL A 4 26.82 38.61 2.52
CA VAL A 4 26.39 37.87 3.72
C VAL A 4 25.29 36.85 3.38
N ARG A 5 24.38 37.19 2.45
CA ARG A 5 23.38 36.24 1.93
C ARG A 5 24.04 35.10 1.13
N LEU A 6 25.06 35.41 0.32
CA LEU A 6 25.80 34.39 -0.45
C LEU A 6 26.62 33.46 0.44
N ARG A 7 27.31 33.98 1.47
CA ARG A 7 28.01 33.13 2.46
C ARG A 7 27.05 32.25 3.27
N ARG A 8 25.90 32.77 3.70
CA ARG A 8 24.88 31.96 4.39
C ARG A 8 24.32 30.88 3.47
N GLY A 9 24.03 31.20 2.20
CA GLY A 9 23.59 30.23 1.20
C GLY A 9 24.60 29.11 0.95
N ALA A 10 25.90 29.43 0.86
CA ALA A 10 26.97 28.45 0.69
C ALA A 10 27.09 27.51 1.90
N VAL A 11 27.00 28.05 3.12
CA VAL A 11 27.01 27.24 4.36
C VAL A 11 25.77 26.34 4.43
N THR A 12 24.57 26.87 4.19
CA THR A 12 23.33 26.07 4.14
C THR A 12 23.41 24.98 3.07
N LEU A 13 23.95 25.30 1.89
CA LEU A 13 24.14 24.31 0.82
C LEU A 13 25.16 23.23 1.22
N SER A 14 26.19 23.56 1.99
CA SER A 14 27.18 22.59 2.47
C SER A 14 26.54 21.57 3.43
N PHE A 15 25.64 22.01 4.31
CA PHE A 15 24.87 21.13 5.18
C PHE A 15 23.82 20.30 4.42
N LEU A 16 23.24 20.85 3.35
CA LEU A 16 22.28 20.13 2.49
C LEU A 16 22.95 19.21 1.47
N ALA A 17 24.22 19.45 1.12
CA ALA A 17 24.91 18.79 0.02
C ALA A 17 24.91 17.26 0.15
N PRO A 18 25.20 16.63 1.31
CA PRO A 18 25.14 15.17 1.43
C PRO A 18 23.75 14.61 1.13
N ALA A 19 22.69 15.28 1.61
CA ALA A 19 21.31 14.87 1.37
C ALA A 19 20.92 15.05 -0.11
N LEU A 20 21.27 16.19 -0.72
CA LEU A 20 20.98 16.47 -2.13
C LEU A 20 21.76 15.53 -3.07
N LEU A 21 23.02 15.22 -2.75
CA LEU A 21 23.82 14.24 -3.48
C LEU A 21 23.20 12.84 -3.36
N GLY A 22 22.77 12.44 -2.16
CA GLY A 22 22.06 11.18 -1.95
C GLY A 22 20.76 11.09 -2.76
N ILE A 23 19.93 12.14 -2.72
CA ILE A 23 18.69 12.22 -3.51
C ILE A 23 18.99 12.19 -5.01
N GLY A 24 19.98 12.97 -5.46
CA GLY A 24 20.41 13.02 -6.84
C GLY A 24 20.87 11.65 -7.34
N MET A 25 21.70 10.97 -6.56
CA MET A 25 22.31 9.71 -6.95
C MET A 25 21.37 8.50 -6.84
N PHE A 26 20.58 8.40 -5.77
CA PHE A 26 19.79 7.21 -5.48
C PHE A 26 18.31 7.32 -5.87
N PHE A 27 17.81 8.52 -6.20
CA PHE A 27 16.43 8.70 -6.63
C PHE A 27 16.34 9.34 -8.02
N VAL A 28 16.95 10.50 -8.22
CA VAL A 28 16.82 11.25 -9.49
C VAL A 28 17.50 10.52 -10.64
N TYR A 29 18.72 10.03 -10.45
CA TYR A 29 19.46 9.30 -11.48
C TYR A 29 18.75 7.99 -11.90
N PRO A 30 18.32 7.10 -10.99
CA PRO A 30 17.56 5.90 -11.37
C PRO A 30 16.23 6.23 -12.05
N LEU A 31 15.53 7.29 -11.61
CA LEU A 31 14.28 7.71 -12.25
C LEU A 31 14.52 8.15 -13.70
N ILE A 32 15.50 9.02 -13.94
CA ILE A 32 15.85 9.47 -15.30
C ILE A 32 16.31 8.27 -16.15
N SER A 33 17.10 7.37 -15.57
CA SER A 33 17.55 6.15 -16.25
C SER A 33 16.38 5.24 -16.61
N ALA A 34 15.40 5.06 -15.72
CA ALA A 34 14.19 4.29 -15.98
C ALA A 34 13.36 4.92 -17.11
N VAL A 35 13.23 6.25 -17.13
CA VAL A 35 12.60 6.97 -18.25
C VAL A 35 13.39 6.74 -19.53
N TYR A 36 14.71 6.82 -19.54
CA TYR A 36 15.51 6.56 -20.74
C TYR A 36 15.33 5.11 -21.24
N PHE A 37 15.46 4.13 -20.34
CA PHE A 37 15.35 2.72 -20.69
C PHE A 37 13.93 2.31 -21.10
N SER A 38 12.89 3.04 -20.70
CA SER A 38 11.53 2.74 -21.17
C SER A 38 11.34 2.95 -22.68
N PHE A 39 12.19 3.75 -23.32
CA PHE A 39 12.21 3.95 -24.78
C PHE A 39 13.24 3.07 -25.50
N THR A 40 13.90 2.14 -24.80
CA THR A 40 14.89 1.24 -25.39
C THR A 40 14.48 -0.23 -25.28
N LYS A 41 15.01 -1.05 -26.18
CA LYS A 41 15.10 -2.50 -26.01
C LYS A 41 16.37 -2.76 -25.21
N PHE A 42 16.20 -3.10 -23.95
CA PHE A 42 17.27 -3.32 -23.00
C PHE A 42 17.05 -4.62 -22.22
N ASP A 43 18.08 -5.46 -22.15
CA ASP A 43 18.05 -6.80 -21.56
C ASP A 43 19.25 -7.10 -20.63
N LEU A 44 19.95 -6.05 -20.14
CA LEU A 44 21.23 -6.09 -19.40
C LEU A 44 22.44 -6.65 -20.16
N LEU A 45 22.23 -7.53 -21.13
CA LEU A 45 23.30 -8.26 -21.81
C LEU A 45 23.78 -7.53 -23.06
N THR A 46 22.90 -6.79 -23.70
CA THR A 46 23.18 -6.06 -24.94
C THR A 46 23.15 -4.54 -24.73
N VAL A 47 23.82 -3.81 -25.62
CA VAL A 47 23.79 -2.35 -25.66
C VAL A 47 22.33 -1.90 -25.89
N PRO A 48 21.78 -0.99 -25.08
CA PRO A 48 20.40 -0.52 -25.23
C PRO A 48 20.14 0.02 -26.65
N GLN A 49 19.12 -0.51 -27.32
CA GLN A 49 18.71 -0.04 -28.66
C GLN A 49 17.50 0.87 -28.54
N TRP A 50 17.53 2.07 -29.11
CA TRP A 50 16.38 2.97 -29.10
C TRP A 50 15.23 2.41 -29.96
N VAL A 51 14.06 2.22 -29.36
CA VAL A 51 12.85 1.70 -30.03
C VAL A 51 11.66 2.66 -29.94
N GLY A 52 11.89 3.89 -29.44
CA GLY A 52 10.83 4.89 -29.29
C GLY A 52 9.69 4.39 -28.41
N LEU A 53 8.46 4.44 -28.91
CA LEU A 53 7.24 4.11 -28.15
C LEU A 53 6.82 2.63 -28.21
N ASP A 54 7.64 1.75 -28.77
CA ASP A 54 7.25 0.35 -29.00
C ASP A 54 6.92 -0.40 -27.69
N ASN A 55 7.65 -0.13 -26.61
CA ASN A 55 7.33 -0.70 -25.30
C ASN A 55 5.94 -0.28 -24.82
N TYR A 56 5.53 0.98 -25.03
CA TYR A 56 4.21 1.47 -24.67
C TYR A 56 3.10 0.93 -25.57
N ARG A 57 3.38 0.72 -26.87
CA ARG A 57 2.44 0.03 -27.78
C ARG A 57 2.21 -1.42 -27.36
N ARG A 58 3.28 -2.11 -26.94
CA ARG A 58 3.20 -3.47 -26.40
C ARG A 58 2.30 -3.55 -25.16
N MET A 59 2.34 -2.54 -24.29
CA MET A 59 1.46 -2.48 -23.11
C MET A 59 -0.03 -2.58 -23.48
N ALA A 60 -0.45 -1.90 -24.55
CA ALA A 60 -1.86 -1.84 -24.94
C ALA A 60 -2.43 -3.21 -25.36
N GLY A 61 -1.58 -4.14 -25.82
CA GLY A 61 -1.98 -5.48 -26.24
C GLY A 61 -1.62 -6.59 -25.25
N ASP A 62 -1.13 -6.28 -24.05
CA ASP A 62 -0.63 -7.26 -23.10
C ASP A 62 -1.77 -7.80 -22.20
N PRO A 63 -2.22 -9.06 -22.38
CA PRO A 63 -3.30 -9.63 -21.59
C PRO A 63 -2.93 -9.81 -20.11
N PHE A 64 -1.65 -10.08 -19.81
CA PHE A 64 -1.17 -10.22 -18.44
C PHE A 64 -1.16 -8.89 -17.72
N LEU A 65 -0.83 -7.81 -18.43
CA LEU A 65 -0.92 -6.46 -17.90
C LEU A 65 -2.37 -6.11 -17.51
N LEU A 66 -3.34 -6.39 -18.38
CA LEU A 66 -4.75 -6.11 -18.08
C LEU A 66 -5.24 -6.84 -16.83
N GLN A 67 -4.88 -8.12 -16.70
CA GLN A 67 -5.18 -8.90 -15.50
C GLN A 67 -4.53 -8.30 -14.26
N ALA A 68 -3.25 -7.93 -14.35
CA ALA A 68 -2.49 -7.34 -13.26
C ALA A 68 -3.08 -5.99 -12.80
N VAL A 69 -3.44 -5.12 -13.76
CA VAL A 69 -4.14 -3.85 -13.51
C VAL A 69 -5.47 -4.10 -12.81
N ARG A 70 -6.30 -5.03 -13.30
CA ARG A 70 -7.60 -5.33 -12.69
C ARG A 70 -7.46 -5.80 -11.24
N ASN A 71 -6.49 -6.66 -10.96
CA ASN A 71 -6.25 -7.15 -9.60
C ASN A 71 -5.74 -6.05 -8.68
N THR A 72 -4.78 -5.24 -9.13
CA THR A 72 -4.26 -4.12 -8.33
C THR A 72 -5.34 -3.07 -8.07
N LEU A 73 -6.16 -2.72 -9.08
CA LEU A 73 -7.27 -1.77 -8.89
C LEU A 73 -8.35 -2.34 -7.97
N TRP A 74 -8.66 -3.63 -8.06
CA TRP A 74 -9.55 -4.29 -7.11
C TRP A 74 -8.99 -4.19 -5.69
N MET A 75 -7.68 -4.44 -5.50
CA MET A 75 -7.05 -4.28 -4.20
C MET A 75 -7.14 -2.84 -3.72
N VAL A 76 -6.83 -1.85 -4.54
CA VAL A 76 -6.97 -0.44 -4.16
C VAL A 76 -8.41 -0.10 -3.74
N ALA A 77 -9.40 -0.55 -4.53
CA ALA A 77 -10.80 -0.24 -4.30
C ALA A 77 -11.40 -0.92 -3.05
N VAL A 78 -10.88 -2.09 -2.66
CA VAL A 78 -11.39 -2.87 -1.52
C VAL A 78 -10.50 -2.69 -0.30
N PHE A 79 -9.20 -2.98 -0.42
CA PHE A 79 -8.27 -2.99 0.71
C PHE A 79 -8.15 -1.64 1.40
N VAL A 80 -8.00 -0.55 0.66
CA VAL A 80 -7.82 0.79 1.23
C VAL A 80 -9.02 1.21 2.08
N PRO A 81 -10.26 1.26 1.57
CA PRO A 81 -11.39 1.66 2.39
C PRO A 81 -11.69 0.67 3.52
N VAL A 82 -11.57 -0.64 3.30
CA VAL A 82 -11.81 -1.63 4.35
C VAL A 82 -10.78 -1.48 5.48
N ARG A 83 -9.49 -1.30 5.16
CA ARG A 83 -8.45 -1.02 6.15
C ARG A 83 -8.73 0.28 6.91
N MET A 84 -9.06 1.37 6.21
CA MET A 84 -9.36 2.64 6.86
C MET A 84 -10.56 2.56 7.80
N LEU A 85 -11.68 1.97 7.35
CA LEU A 85 -12.90 1.85 8.15
C LEU A 85 -12.67 0.96 9.38
N PHE A 86 -12.04 -0.20 9.18
CA PHE A 86 -11.70 -1.11 10.26
C PHE A 86 -10.80 -0.42 11.29
N THR A 87 -9.70 0.17 10.85
CA THR A 87 -8.73 0.82 11.74
C THR A 87 -9.30 2.05 12.44
N LEU A 88 -10.15 2.85 11.78
CA LEU A 88 -10.83 3.98 12.41
C LEU A 88 -11.81 3.50 13.48
N GLY A 89 -12.58 2.44 13.21
CA GLY A 89 -13.45 1.81 14.20
C GLY A 89 -12.68 1.36 15.43
N MET A 90 -11.56 0.67 15.22
CA MET A 90 -10.66 0.23 16.29
C MET A 90 -10.07 1.41 17.07
N ALA A 91 -9.65 2.48 16.39
CA ALA A 91 -9.12 3.69 17.03
C ALA A 91 -10.18 4.35 17.92
N MET A 92 -11.42 4.50 17.44
CA MET A 92 -12.51 5.07 18.23
C MET A 92 -12.86 4.20 19.45
N MET A 93 -12.84 2.88 19.31
CA MET A 93 -13.07 1.96 20.43
C MET A 93 -11.99 2.12 21.51
N ILE A 94 -10.72 2.13 21.11
CA ILE A 94 -9.59 2.25 22.04
C ILE A 94 -9.53 3.65 22.67
N ALA A 95 -9.96 4.70 21.95
CA ALA A 95 -10.04 6.06 22.48
C ALA A 95 -10.96 6.19 23.71
N GLN A 96 -11.94 5.29 23.87
CA GLN A 96 -12.86 5.28 25.01
C GLN A 96 -12.27 4.62 26.27
N PHE A 97 -11.14 3.91 26.15
CA PHE A 97 -10.56 3.18 27.28
C PHE A 97 -9.84 4.12 28.26
N LYS A 98 -10.45 4.34 29.43
CA LYS A 98 -9.87 5.15 30.53
C LYS A 98 -8.67 4.50 31.21
N ARG A 99 -8.57 3.16 31.19
CA ARG A 99 -7.48 2.37 31.77
C ARG A 99 -7.14 1.22 30.81
N GLY A 100 -5.86 0.85 30.73
CA GLY A 100 -5.40 -0.26 29.87
C GLY A 100 -5.23 0.07 28.39
N ALA A 101 -5.43 1.33 27.95
CA ALA A 101 -5.26 1.72 26.55
C ALA A 101 -3.85 1.42 26.01
N GLY A 102 -2.81 1.53 26.83
CA GLY A 102 -1.44 1.18 26.46
C GLY A 102 -1.27 -0.29 26.04
N PHE A 103 -1.92 -1.22 26.75
CA PHE A 103 -1.88 -2.65 26.42
C PHE A 103 -2.50 -2.92 25.05
N TYR A 104 -3.68 -2.38 24.77
CA TYR A 104 -4.35 -2.54 23.47
C TYR A 104 -3.56 -1.89 22.34
N ARG A 105 -2.99 -0.70 22.55
CA ARG A 105 -2.11 -0.04 21.56
C ARG A 105 -0.94 -0.96 21.18
N THR A 106 -0.26 -1.53 22.17
CA THR A 106 0.84 -2.47 21.93
C THR A 106 0.34 -3.72 21.20
N LEU A 107 -0.75 -4.33 21.65
CA LEU A 107 -1.29 -5.55 21.06
C LEU A 107 -1.62 -5.40 19.57
N PHE A 108 -2.27 -4.29 19.18
CA PHE A 108 -2.61 -4.02 17.79
C PHE A 108 -1.43 -3.49 16.96
N TYR A 109 -0.43 -2.89 17.60
CA TYR A 109 0.78 -2.43 16.92
C TYR A 109 1.76 -3.56 16.62
N LEU A 110 1.86 -4.57 17.49
CA LEU A 110 2.79 -5.69 17.36
C LEU A 110 2.77 -6.38 15.97
N PRO A 111 1.61 -6.70 15.37
CA PRO A 111 1.56 -7.28 14.02
C PRO A 111 2.23 -6.43 12.94
N SER A 112 2.17 -5.10 13.05
CA SER A 112 2.78 -4.20 12.05
C SER A 112 4.31 -4.20 12.07
N LEU A 113 4.92 -4.75 13.13
CA LEU A 113 6.37 -4.93 13.25
C LEU A 113 6.87 -6.23 12.59
N VAL A 114 5.97 -7.15 12.26
CA VAL A 114 6.34 -8.42 11.63
C VAL A 114 6.72 -8.17 10.17
N PRO A 115 7.88 -8.67 9.69
CA PRO A 115 8.27 -8.53 8.29
C PRO A 115 7.20 -9.06 7.33
N PRO A 116 6.85 -8.35 6.24
CA PRO A 116 5.75 -8.72 5.34
C PRO A 116 5.83 -10.16 4.82
N VAL A 117 7.03 -10.62 4.48
CA VAL A 117 7.28 -11.99 4.01
C VAL A 117 6.94 -13.01 5.09
N ALA A 118 7.47 -12.85 6.31
CA ALA A 118 7.22 -13.75 7.42
C ALA A 118 5.74 -13.76 7.84
N ALA A 119 5.13 -12.58 7.90
CA ALA A 119 3.70 -12.42 8.17
C ALA A 119 2.86 -13.18 7.13
N THR A 120 3.19 -13.05 5.85
CA THR A 120 2.48 -13.72 4.76
C THR A 120 2.61 -15.24 4.85
N ILE A 121 3.82 -15.76 5.06
CA ILE A 121 4.06 -17.20 5.21
C ILE A 121 3.20 -17.76 6.36
N ALA A 122 3.27 -17.12 7.53
CA ALA A 122 2.47 -17.53 8.69
C ALA A 122 0.97 -17.53 8.36
N PHE A 123 0.48 -16.47 7.70
CA PHE A 123 -0.94 -16.35 7.34
C PHE A 123 -1.40 -17.42 6.34
N VAL A 124 -0.57 -17.77 5.36
CA VAL A 124 -0.87 -18.86 4.41
C VAL A 124 -1.00 -20.20 5.15
N TYR A 125 -0.12 -20.48 6.12
CA TYR A 125 -0.24 -21.69 6.94
C TYR A 125 -1.46 -21.67 7.87
N LEU A 126 -1.76 -20.53 8.50
CA LEU A 126 -2.95 -20.35 9.35
C LEU A 126 -4.24 -20.62 8.57
N LEU A 127 -4.30 -20.14 7.33
CA LEU A 127 -5.43 -20.25 6.41
C LEU A 127 -5.34 -21.49 5.49
N LYS A 128 -4.48 -22.47 5.80
CA LYS A 128 -4.38 -23.67 4.98
C LYS A 128 -5.69 -24.48 5.06
N PRO A 129 -6.36 -24.81 3.94
CA PRO A 129 -7.59 -25.59 3.99
C PRO A 129 -7.38 -26.98 4.60
N GLY A 130 -8.33 -27.44 5.42
CA GLY A 130 -8.34 -28.76 6.06
C GLY A 130 -7.35 -28.95 7.22
N THR A 131 -6.17 -28.33 7.17
CA THR A 131 -5.12 -28.50 8.21
C THR A 131 -4.81 -27.22 8.99
N GLY A 132 -5.25 -26.06 8.52
CA GLY A 132 -4.98 -24.78 9.14
C GLY A 132 -5.87 -24.55 10.38
N PRO A 133 -5.33 -23.93 11.44
CA PRO A 133 -6.07 -23.68 12.67
C PRO A 133 -7.32 -22.81 12.45
N VAL A 134 -7.32 -21.90 11.48
CA VAL A 134 -8.49 -21.06 11.21
C VAL A 134 -9.68 -21.89 10.71
N ASN A 135 -9.46 -22.82 9.78
CA ASN A 135 -10.55 -23.70 9.32
C ASN A 135 -11.01 -24.66 10.40
N HIS A 136 -10.10 -25.09 11.28
CA HIS A 136 -10.47 -25.93 12.42
C HIS A 136 -11.38 -25.18 13.40
N VAL A 137 -11.11 -23.91 13.68
CA VAL A 137 -11.99 -23.08 14.53
C VAL A 137 -13.33 -22.79 13.83
N LEU A 138 -13.32 -22.53 12.52
CA LEU A 138 -14.55 -22.31 11.76
C LEU A 138 -15.45 -23.56 11.75
N SER A 139 -14.87 -24.75 11.61
CA SER A 139 -15.66 -25.99 11.60
C SER A 139 -16.28 -26.30 12.97
N MET A 140 -15.64 -25.90 14.09
CA MET A 140 -16.24 -26.02 15.43
C MET A 140 -17.56 -25.26 15.59
N VAL A 141 -17.72 -24.15 14.85
CA VAL A 141 -18.95 -23.35 14.84
C VAL A 141 -19.86 -23.67 13.64
N GLY A 142 -19.58 -24.77 12.93
CA GLY A 142 -20.38 -25.26 11.80
C GLY A 142 -20.18 -24.50 10.48
N ILE A 143 -19.07 -23.75 10.34
CA ILE A 143 -18.75 -23.02 9.11
C ILE A 143 -17.69 -23.78 8.33
N ASP A 144 -18.02 -24.18 7.10
CA ASP A 144 -17.04 -24.68 6.14
C ASP A 144 -16.19 -23.52 5.63
N GLY A 145 -14.98 -23.40 6.18
CA GLY A 145 -14.04 -22.35 5.79
C GLY A 145 -13.65 -22.43 4.31
N PRO A 146 -13.45 -21.29 3.62
CA PRO A 146 -13.11 -21.28 2.21
C PRO A 146 -11.74 -21.92 1.94
N LEU A 147 -11.41 -22.07 0.65
CA LEU A 147 -10.07 -22.53 0.25
C LEU A 147 -8.99 -21.45 0.36
N TRP A 148 -9.35 -20.23 0.79
CA TRP A 148 -8.46 -19.09 1.01
C TRP A 148 -7.53 -18.82 -0.18
N PHE A 149 -6.22 -18.95 0.03
CA PHE A 149 -5.20 -18.78 -1.00
C PHE A 149 -5.21 -19.88 -2.08
N ASN A 150 -6.00 -20.95 -1.93
CA ASN A 150 -6.19 -21.97 -2.96
C ASN A 150 -7.48 -21.77 -3.79
N SER A 151 -8.19 -20.64 -3.61
CA SER A 151 -9.34 -20.27 -4.45
C SER A 151 -9.14 -18.90 -5.11
N PRO A 152 -9.38 -18.75 -6.42
CA PRO A 152 -9.27 -17.45 -7.11
C PRO A 152 -10.18 -16.36 -6.54
N ALA A 153 -11.33 -16.75 -5.98
CA ALA A 153 -12.27 -15.82 -5.37
C ALA A 153 -11.80 -15.34 -3.98
N TRP A 154 -11.08 -16.19 -3.24
CA TRP A 154 -10.71 -15.93 -1.85
C TRP A 154 -9.26 -15.48 -1.65
N ALA A 155 -8.37 -15.69 -2.62
CA ALA A 155 -6.96 -15.34 -2.46
C ALA A 155 -6.73 -13.84 -2.18
N LYS A 156 -7.43 -12.95 -2.91
CA LYS A 156 -7.35 -11.51 -2.65
C LYS A 156 -8.02 -11.08 -1.33
N PRO A 157 -9.24 -11.57 -0.99
CA PRO A 157 -9.79 -11.39 0.37
C PRO A 157 -8.83 -11.85 1.49
N SER A 158 -8.12 -12.96 1.33
CA SER A 158 -7.12 -13.41 2.31
C SER A 158 -5.98 -12.41 2.49
N LEU A 159 -5.51 -11.77 1.40
CA LEU A 159 -4.52 -10.68 1.47
C LEU A 159 -5.08 -9.44 2.19
N VAL A 160 -6.36 -9.13 1.99
CA VAL A 160 -7.04 -8.05 2.73
C VAL A 160 -7.06 -8.36 4.22
N LEU A 161 -7.43 -9.57 4.62
CA LEU A 161 -7.45 -10.01 6.02
C LEU A 161 -6.06 -9.92 6.67
N LEU A 162 -5.01 -10.35 5.95
CA LEU A 162 -3.63 -10.18 6.40
C LEU A 162 -3.30 -8.70 6.65
N GLY A 163 -3.69 -7.82 5.73
CA GLY A 163 -3.45 -6.39 5.88
C GLY A 163 -4.27 -5.74 7.00
N LEU A 164 -5.46 -6.26 7.33
CA LEU A 164 -6.22 -5.85 8.51
C LEU A 164 -5.55 -6.28 9.81
N TRP A 165 -4.99 -7.48 9.85
CA TRP A 165 -4.21 -7.94 11.00
C TRP A 165 -2.99 -7.05 11.24
N ALA A 166 -2.32 -6.59 10.17
CA ALA A 166 -1.15 -5.72 10.23
C ALA A 166 -1.45 -4.20 10.27
N CYS A 167 -2.67 -3.77 10.59
CA CYS A 167 -3.07 -2.34 10.49
C CYS A 167 -2.63 -1.42 11.65
N GLY A 168 -1.73 -1.90 12.51
CA GLY A 168 -1.32 -1.23 13.74
C GLY A 168 -0.68 0.15 13.54
N ASP A 169 0.07 0.33 12.46
CA ASP A 169 0.66 1.61 12.06
C ASP A 169 -0.41 2.69 11.88
N LEU A 170 -1.45 2.37 11.10
CA LEU A 170 -2.55 3.27 10.82
C LEU A 170 -3.43 3.49 12.07
N LEU A 171 -3.52 2.48 12.94
CA LEU A 171 -4.27 2.58 14.20
C LEU A 171 -3.71 3.69 15.08
N ILE A 172 -2.38 3.75 15.25
CA ILE A 172 -1.75 4.77 16.09
C ILE A 172 -1.99 6.17 15.51
N ILE A 173 -1.94 6.31 14.18
CA ILE A 173 -2.21 7.58 13.50
C ILE A 173 -3.66 8.03 13.73
N PHE A 174 -4.64 7.15 13.50
CA PHE A 174 -6.05 7.48 13.72
C PHE A 174 -6.39 7.69 15.19
N LEU A 175 -5.80 6.90 16.09
CA LEU A 175 -6.00 7.09 17.53
C LEU A 175 -5.47 8.44 17.99
N ALA A 176 -4.28 8.85 17.54
CA ALA A 176 -3.73 10.17 17.83
C ALA A 176 -4.64 11.29 17.28
N ALA A 177 -5.17 11.13 16.06
CA ALA A 177 -6.09 12.10 15.47
C ALA A 177 -7.41 12.22 16.24
N VAL A 178 -8.01 11.09 16.64
CA VAL A 178 -9.26 11.07 17.41
C VAL A 178 -9.06 11.66 18.81
N LEU A 179 -7.95 11.36 19.48
CA LEU A 179 -7.61 11.93 20.79
C LEU A 179 -7.25 13.42 20.71
N GLY A 180 -6.83 13.91 19.55
CA GLY A 180 -6.53 15.33 19.32
C GLY A 180 -7.77 16.20 19.11
N VAL A 181 -8.98 15.62 19.02
CA VAL A 181 -10.23 16.40 18.88
C VAL A 181 -10.53 17.10 20.22
N PRO A 182 -10.69 18.44 20.26
CA PRO A 182 -10.94 19.16 21.51
C PRO A 182 -12.19 18.65 22.26
N GLU A 183 -12.04 18.37 23.55
CA GLU A 183 -13.15 17.87 24.39
C GLU A 183 -14.33 18.86 24.46
N SER A 184 -14.04 20.16 24.41
CA SER A 184 -15.05 21.23 24.43
C SER A 184 -16.07 21.13 23.28
N LEU A 185 -15.69 20.61 22.12
CA LEU A 185 -16.62 20.38 21.01
C LEU A 185 -17.61 19.27 21.34
N TYR A 186 -17.15 18.19 21.98
CA TYR A 186 -18.02 17.09 22.41
C TYR A 186 -18.94 17.49 23.56
N GLU A 187 -18.48 18.32 24.48
CA GLU A 187 -19.28 18.87 25.58
C GLU A 187 -20.38 19.79 25.06
N ALA A 188 -20.04 20.76 24.21
CA ALA A 188 -21.01 21.66 23.58
C ALA A 188 -22.10 20.87 22.85
N ALA A 189 -21.71 19.90 22.02
CA ALA A 189 -22.67 19.06 21.31
C ALA A 189 -23.52 18.18 22.25
N SER A 190 -23.00 17.78 23.41
CA SER A 190 -23.78 17.03 24.40
C SER A 190 -24.83 17.89 25.10
N LEU A 191 -24.54 19.19 25.31
CA LEU A 191 -25.51 20.17 25.82
C LEU A 191 -26.63 20.42 24.80
N ASP A 192 -26.30 20.39 23.50
CA ASP A 192 -27.26 20.49 22.40
C ASP A 192 -28.04 19.18 22.13
N GLY A 193 -27.84 18.13 22.95
CA GLY A 193 -28.55 16.85 22.82
C GLY A 193 -28.08 15.96 21.67
N ALA A 194 -26.90 16.22 21.09
CA ALA A 194 -26.38 15.45 19.97
C ALA A 194 -26.01 14.00 20.38
N ASN A 195 -26.58 13.02 19.68
CA ASN A 195 -26.25 11.62 19.90
C ASN A 195 -24.83 11.24 19.40
N ALA A 196 -24.36 10.04 19.72
CA ALA A 196 -23.00 9.59 19.36
C ALA A 196 -22.72 9.62 17.84
N TRP A 197 -23.71 9.27 17.01
CA TRP A 197 -23.58 9.31 15.56
C TRP A 197 -23.45 10.74 15.02
N HIS A 198 -24.23 11.67 15.56
CA HIS A 198 -24.13 13.09 15.21
C HIS A 198 -22.77 13.66 15.61
N ARG A 199 -22.28 13.35 16.81
CA ARG A 199 -20.93 13.76 17.25
C ARG A 199 -19.84 13.20 16.35
N PHE A 200 -19.92 11.92 15.98
CA PHE A 200 -18.97 11.32 15.04
C PHE A 200 -18.98 12.00 13.67
N ARG A 201 -20.18 12.17 13.07
CA ARG A 201 -20.32 12.70 11.71
C ARG A 201 -20.00 14.19 11.61
N SER A 202 -20.40 14.98 12.61
CA SER A 202 -20.33 16.44 12.55
C SER A 202 -19.12 17.04 13.26
N ILE A 203 -18.48 16.30 14.17
CA ILE A 203 -17.33 16.80 14.95
C ILE A 203 -16.09 15.98 14.63
N THR A 204 -16.12 14.67 14.90
CA THR A 204 -14.94 13.82 14.76
C THR A 204 -14.46 13.76 13.31
N LEU A 205 -15.33 13.32 12.39
CA LEU A 205 -14.99 13.13 10.97
C LEU A 205 -14.45 14.40 10.29
N PRO A 206 -15.07 15.59 10.47
CA PRO A 206 -14.54 16.83 9.90
C PRO A 206 -13.18 17.22 10.49
N THR A 207 -13.00 17.07 11.81
CA THR A 207 -11.76 17.43 12.49
C THR A 207 -10.59 16.56 12.05
N ILE A 208 -10.79 15.24 11.92
CA ILE A 208 -9.73 14.30 11.52
C ILE A 208 -9.60 14.15 10.00
N ARG A 209 -10.37 14.90 9.20
CA ARG A 209 -10.41 14.80 7.74
C ARG A 209 -9.02 14.88 7.08
N PRO A 210 -8.10 15.78 7.48
CA PRO A 210 -6.75 15.81 6.89
C PRO A 210 -6.00 14.49 7.09
N VAL A 211 -6.18 13.84 8.25
CA VAL A 211 -5.56 12.55 8.57
C VAL A 211 -6.19 11.42 7.77
N LEU A 212 -7.51 11.42 7.58
CA LEU A 212 -8.20 10.45 6.71
C LEU A 212 -7.72 10.56 5.26
N LEU A 213 -7.52 11.77 4.76
CA LEU A 213 -7.01 12.01 3.41
C LEU A 213 -5.56 11.54 3.25
N PHE A 214 -4.71 11.85 4.22
CA PHE A 214 -3.34 11.33 4.27
C PHE A 214 -3.32 9.80 4.26
N ALA A 215 -4.14 9.16 5.09
CA ALA A 215 -4.28 7.71 5.13
C ALA A 215 -4.79 7.11 3.82
N ALA A 216 -5.75 7.77 3.16
CA ALA A 216 -6.24 7.33 1.85
C ALA A 216 -5.15 7.41 0.78
N VAL A 217 -4.44 8.54 0.69
CA VAL A 217 -3.37 8.74 -0.30
C VAL A 217 -2.24 7.73 -0.10
N THR A 218 -1.72 7.63 1.13
CA THR A 218 -0.65 6.69 1.46
C THR A 218 -1.08 5.24 1.30
N GLY A 219 -2.32 4.90 1.67
CA GLY A 219 -2.91 3.58 1.48
C GLY A 219 -3.03 3.19 0.01
N VAL A 220 -3.44 4.11 -0.87
CA VAL A 220 -3.48 3.88 -2.32
C VAL A 220 -2.07 3.66 -2.87
N ILE A 221 -1.10 4.54 -2.53
CA ILE A 221 0.29 4.42 -2.98
C ILE A 221 0.90 3.08 -2.55
N TYR A 222 0.65 2.66 -1.31
CA TYR A 222 1.08 1.37 -0.77
C TYR A 222 0.47 0.20 -1.56
N THR A 223 -0.83 0.26 -1.84
CA THR A 223 -1.56 -0.82 -2.51
C THR A 223 -1.22 -0.93 -4.00
N LEU A 224 -0.89 0.19 -4.67
CA LEU A 224 -0.36 0.17 -6.04
C LEU A 224 1.00 -0.54 -6.13
N GLN A 225 1.76 -0.54 -5.03
CA GLN A 225 3.08 -1.17 -4.90
C GLN A 225 3.01 -2.55 -4.21
N TYR A 226 1.83 -3.16 -4.11
CA TYR A 226 1.63 -4.41 -3.38
C TYR A 226 2.28 -5.61 -4.08
N PHE A 227 3.52 -5.90 -3.69
CA PHE A 227 4.39 -6.92 -4.28
C PHE A 227 4.62 -8.11 -3.34
N ASP A 228 5.24 -7.87 -2.18
CA ASP A 228 5.81 -8.92 -1.32
C ASP A 228 4.76 -9.98 -0.93
N GLN A 229 3.63 -9.54 -0.39
CA GLN A 229 2.61 -10.46 0.11
C GLN A 229 1.91 -11.20 -1.04
N ALA A 230 1.70 -10.55 -2.18
CA ALA A 230 1.13 -11.20 -3.36
C ALA A 230 2.08 -12.27 -3.93
N ALA A 231 3.37 -11.95 -4.05
CA ALA A 231 4.40 -12.86 -4.51
C ALA A 231 4.55 -14.06 -3.56
N VAL A 232 4.71 -13.80 -2.26
CA VAL A 232 4.93 -14.82 -1.24
C VAL A 232 3.69 -15.69 -1.05
N ALA A 233 2.50 -15.10 -0.97
CA ALA A 233 1.28 -15.88 -0.79
C ALA A 233 1.04 -16.84 -1.96
N GLY A 234 1.17 -16.36 -3.20
CA GLY A 234 1.03 -17.21 -4.39
C GLY A 234 2.06 -18.34 -4.42
N SER A 235 3.32 -18.03 -4.12
CA SER A 235 4.42 -19.01 -4.08
C SER A 235 4.14 -20.13 -3.07
N ILE A 236 3.91 -19.77 -1.80
CA ILE A 236 3.70 -20.75 -0.71
C ILE A 236 2.41 -21.55 -0.93
N ALA A 237 1.31 -20.89 -1.32
CA ALA A 237 0.02 -21.58 -1.52
C ALA A 237 0.08 -22.55 -2.72
N SER A 238 0.87 -22.26 -3.74
CA SER A 238 1.11 -23.17 -4.87
C SER A 238 1.96 -24.40 -4.53
N GLY A 239 2.46 -24.51 -3.30
CA GLY A 239 3.32 -25.59 -2.84
C GLY A 239 4.81 -25.36 -3.11
N GLN A 240 5.21 -24.17 -3.53
CA GLN A 240 6.60 -23.80 -3.74
C GLN A 240 7.19 -23.26 -2.44
N ALA A 241 8.23 -23.92 -1.92
CA ALA A 241 8.81 -23.61 -0.60
C ALA A 241 9.92 -22.53 -0.64
N THR A 242 10.36 -22.09 -1.82
CA THR A 242 11.44 -21.12 -1.98
C THR A 242 10.91 -19.74 -2.34
N VAL A 243 11.10 -18.78 -1.44
CA VAL A 243 10.96 -17.35 -1.72
C VAL A 243 12.31 -16.86 -2.21
N GLY A 244 12.50 -16.74 -3.53
CA GLY A 244 13.76 -16.32 -4.13
C GLY A 244 13.72 -16.34 -5.66
N ALA A 245 14.69 -15.69 -6.31
CA ALA A 245 14.84 -15.55 -7.76
C ALA A 245 15.13 -16.88 -8.52
N GLY A 246 14.69 -18.02 -7.98
CA GLY A 246 14.66 -19.29 -8.69
C GLY A 246 13.54 -19.30 -9.74
N ILE A 247 13.82 -19.91 -10.89
CA ILE A 247 13.09 -19.81 -12.17
C ILE A 247 11.69 -20.48 -12.12
N SER A 248 11.30 -21.01 -10.96
CA SER A 248 10.06 -21.76 -10.73
C SER A 248 9.15 -21.06 -9.72
N GLN A 249 8.85 -19.77 -9.92
CA GLN A 249 7.80 -19.07 -9.16
C GLN A 249 6.47 -19.12 -9.94
N SER A 250 5.42 -19.67 -9.33
CA SER A 250 4.03 -19.62 -9.81
C SER A 250 3.38 -18.32 -9.35
N PHE A 251 3.78 -17.21 -9.97
CA PHE A 251 3.20 -15.91 -9.65
C PHE A 251 1.73 -15.85 -10.06
N GLY A 252 0.92 -15.22 -9.21
CA GLY A 252 -0.50 -15.07 -9.45
C GLY A 252 -1.35 -16.28 -9.03
N TYR A 253 -0.78 -17.32 -8.44
CA TYR A 253 -1.57 -18.44 -7.95
C TYR A 253 -2.66 -17.98 -6.96
N PRO A 254 -3.89 -18.55 -7.05
CA PRO A 254 -4.40 -19.46 -8.08
C PRO A 254 -4.96 -18.68 -9.27
N GLU A 255 -4.78 -19.23 -10.48
CA GLU A 255 -5.36 -18.72 -11.75
C GLU A 255 -5.11 -17.21 -12.03
N GLY A 256 -3.97 -16.68 -11.61
CA GLY A 256 -3.63 -15.27 -11.76
C GLY A 256 -4.44 -14.32 -10.87
N SER A 257 -5.11 -14.81 -9.82
CA SER A 257 -5.93 -13.98 -8.91
C SER A 257 -5.09 -13.06 -8.02
N THR A 258 -3.89 -13.47 -7.63
CA THR A 258 -2.93 -12.66 -6.85
C THR A 258 -1.92 -11.92 -7.72
N PHE A 259 -2.11 -11.94 -9.05
CA PHE A 259 -1.18 -11.34 -9.98
C PHE A 259 -1.33 -9.82 -9.97
N THR A 260 -0.46 -9.10 -9.25
CA THR A 260 -0.50 -7.63 -9.14
C THR A 260 0.40 -6.97 -10.17
N TYR A 261 0.18 -5.67 -10.43
CA TYR A 261 0.98 -4.89 -11.37
C TYR A 261 2.49 -4.92 -11.06
N PRO A 262 2.94 -4.71 -9.80
CA PRO A 262 4.38 -4.81 -9.49
C PRO A 262 4.93 -6.23 -9.73
N LEU A 263 4.11 -7.26 -9.53
CA LEU A 263 4.51 -8.64 -9.78
C LEU A 263 4.74 -8.91 -11.27
N TRP A 264 3.89 -8.32 -12.14
CA TRP A 264 4.10 -8.38 -13.58
C TRP A 264 5.36 -7.64 -14.01
N LEU A 265 5.54 -6.41 -13.52
CA LEU A 265 6.74 -5.59 -13.75
C LEU A 265 8.01 -6.38 -13.40
N PHE A 266 8.04 -6.99 -12.20
CA PHE A 266 9.16 -7.81 -11.75
C PHE A 266 9.37 -9.03 -12.66
N THR A 267 8.30 -9.72 -13.04
CA THR A 267 8.38 -10.88 -13.93
C THR A 267 8.98 -10.51 -15.28
N VAL A 268 8.52 -9.42 -15.89
CA VAL A 268 9.05 -8.92 -17.16
C VAL A 268 10.52 -8.55 -17.04
N GLY A 269 10.89 -7.80 -15.99
CA GLY A 269 12.25 -7.28 -15.84
C GLY A 269 13.28 -8.36 -15.51
N PHE A 270 12.94 -9.25 -14.57
CA PHE A 270 13.91 -10.19 -14.00
C PHE A 270 13.75 -11.63 -14.51
N ARG A 271 12.54 -12.06 -14.87
CA ARG A 271 12.32 -13.43 -15.40
C ARG A 271 12.47 -13.49 -16.91
N TYR A 272 11.95 -12.49 -17.62
CA TYR A 272 12.04 -12.41 -19.08
C TYR A 272 13.19 -11.55 -19.59
N SER A 273 13.98 -10.97 -18.68
CA SER A 273 15.10 -10.06 -19.00
C SER A 273 14.69 -8.94 -19.95
N ALA A 274 13.44 -8.47 -19.90
CA ALA A 274 12.91 -7.44 -20.77
C ALA A 274 12.83 -6.10 -20.01
N LEU A 275 13.98 -5.61 -19.54
CA LEU A 275 14.06 -4.41 -18.70
C LEU A 275 13.57 -3.13 -19.38
N GLY A 276 13.75 -3.01 -20.69
CA GLY A 276 13.18 -1.88 -21.42
C GLY A 276 11.65 -1.80 -21.25
N TYR A 277 10.99 -2.95 -21.43
CA TYR A 277 9.55 -3.06 -21.20
C TYR A 277 9.17 -2.92 -19.73
N ALA A 278 9.94 -3.51 -18.80
CA ALA A 278 9.71 -3.35 -17.36
C ALA A 278 9.82 -1.89 -16.89
N ASN A 279 10.76 -1.12 -17.44
CA ASN A 279 10.88 0.31 -17.18
C ASN A 279 9.67 1.09 -17.73
N ALA A 280 9.15 0.75 -18.91
CA ALA A 280 7.91 1.33 -19.41
C ALA A 280 6.72 1.05 -18.46
N LEU A 281 6.61 -0.17 -17.95
CA LEU A 281 5.64 -0.52 -16.91
C LEU A 281 5.84 0.30 -15.62
N ALA A 282 7.08 0.49 -15.17
CA ALA A 282 7.40 1.28 -13.98
C ALA A 282 7.00 2.75 -14.13
N ILE A 283 7.30 3.36 -15.28
CA ILE A 283 6.93 4.75 -15.58
C ILE A 283 5.40 4.90 -15.66
N ALA A 284 4.69 3.95 -16.27
CA ALA A 284 3.24 3.98 -16.30
C ALA A 284 2.63 3.88 -14.89
N LEU A 285 3.14 3.00 -14.03
CA LEU A 285 2.70 2.90 -12.64
C LEU A 285 2.95 4.20 -11.87
N PHE A 286 4.12 4.81 -12.06
CA PHE A 286 4.46 6.11 -11.46
C PHE A 286 3.48 7.21 -11.89
N VAL A 287 3.18 7.32 -13.20
CA VAL A 287 2.23 8.30 -13.73
C VAL A 287 0.83 8.08 -13.15
N VAL A 288 0.38 6.83 -13.06
CA VAL A 288 -0.93 6.50 -12.46
C VAL A 288 -0.97 6.83 -10.97
N ALA A 289 0.07 6.48 -10.21
CA ALA A 289 0.17 6.80 -8.79
C ALA A 289 0.16 8.32 -8.56
N LEU A 290 0.92 9.07 -9.38
CA LEU A 290 0.94 10.52 -9.34
C LEU A 290 -0.42 11.12 -9.67
N ALA A 291 -1.08 10.64 -10.73
CA ALA A 291 -2.40 11.12 -11.14
C ALA A 291 -3.45 10.91 -10.03
N ILE A 292 -3.50 9.72 -9.44
CA ILE A 292 -4.44 9.43 -8.34
C ILE A 292 -4.12 10.31 -7.12
N THR A 293 -2.84 10.47 -6.77
CA THR A 293 -2.41 11.32 -5.66
C THR A 293 -2.83 12.78 -5.88
N VAL A 294 -2.60 13.33 -7.07
CA VAL A 294 -3.00 14.70 -7.43
C VAL A 294 -4.52 14.86 -7.36
N VAL A 295 -5.30 13.90 -7.86
CA VAL A 295 -6.77 13.93 -7.80
C VAL A 295 -7.26 13.94 -6.35
N LEU A 296 -6.71 13.06 -5.50
CA LEU A 296 -7.08 13.00 -4.08
C LEU A 296 -6.72 14.28 -3.33
N LEU A 297 -5.53 14.84 -3.57
CA LEU A 297 -5.07 16.08 -2.93
C LEU A 297 -5.83 17.32 -3.42
N ARG A 298 -6.21 17.37 -4.69
CA ARG A 298 -7.04 18.48 -5.21
C ARG A 298 -8.43 18.47 -4.61
N ARG A 299 -9.05 17.29 -4.49
CA ARG A 299 -10.33 17.15 -3.79
C ARG A 299 -10.17 17.56 -2.33
N ALA A 300 -9.09 17.18 -1.65
CA ALA A 300 -8.82 17.61 -0.28
C ALA A 300 -8.79 19.13 -0.10
N LYS A 301 -8.02 19.86 -0.93
CA LYS A 301 -7.90 21.33 -0.85
C LYS A 301 -9.21 22.05 -1.15
N ALA A 302 -9.98 21.59 -2.14
CA ALA A 302 -11.30 22.12 -2.45
C ALA A 302 -12.31 22.00 -1.28
N PHE A 303 -11.98 21.18 -0.27
CA PHE A 303 -12.83 20.89 0.86
C PHE A 303 -12.29 21.41 2.21
N SER A 304 -11.01 21.79 2.30
CA SER A 304 -10.40 22.30 3.53
C SER A 304 -10.52 23.82 3.69
N GLY A 305 -11.11 24.53 2.72
CA GLY A 305 -11.35 25.98 2.85
C GLY A 305 -10.07 26.81 3.00
N GLU A 306 -8.90 26.23 2.69
CA GLU A 306 -7.65 26.98 2.55
C GLU A 306 -7.61 27.66 1.17
N GLU A 307 -8.61 28.52 0.92
CA GLU A 307 -8.44 29.65 0.02
C GLU A 307 -8.08 30.85 0.91
N SER A 308 -6.78 31.10 1.02
CA SER A 308 -6.22 32.40 1.43
C SER A 308 -5.73 33.13 0.19
#